data_AF-A0A7G3FPN0-F1
#
_entry.id   AF-A0A7G3FPN0-F1
#
_cell.length_a   1.000
_cell.length_b   1.000
_cell.length_c   1.000
_cell.angle_alpha   90.00
_cell.angle_beta   90.00
_cell.angle_gamma   90.00
#
_symmetry.space_group_name_H-M   'P 1'
#
loop_
_entity.id
_entity.type
_entity.pdbx_description
1 polymer ?
#
loop_
_entity_poly.entity_id
_entity_poly.type
_entity_poly.pdbx_seq_one_letter_code
_entity_poly.pdbx_strand_id
1 'polypeptide(L)'
;MKKLTTILIALMSFTGLSFSQTTATQLKVENLRPVEELMAVAIGKSSSIKALEISQLQTDQEIAMKRKKWLQHVSLAAGVNYGNGIMSDQLVGDQSGTRVTYLSRQNVTYNVGLNLRLPFTEVSSRKHEIKIQQLEIEKLDYEQESEEELIKKEIVKLYSDLKHYIKSIELQAEVVESNEMSLTVAEGYFKSGKLPLEQYRMAIESNFSSKLEFEKAKNEAWLAYTTLKTIVGEEILK
;
A
#
# COMPACT_ATOMS: atom_id res chain seq x y z
N MET A 1 14.48 31.42 -57.51
CA MET A 1 13.49 30.84 -56.57
C MET A 1 14.26 30.06 -55.52
N LYS A 2 14.09 30.46 -54.26
CA LYS A 2 14.81 29.95 -53.08
C LYS A 2 14.24 28.59 -52.67
N LYS A 3 15.11 27.74 -52.09
CA LYS A 3 14.87 26.62 -51.15
C LYS A 3 15.57 25.34 -51.63
N LEU A 4 16.81 25.10 -51.17
CA LEU A 4 17.32 23.75 -50.92
C LEU A 4 18.67 23.77 -50.17
N THR A 5 18.72 24.38 -48.98
CA THR A 5 19.91 24.32 -48.10
C THR A 5 19.50 24.38 -46.63
N THR A 6 18.79 23.37 -46.13
CA THR A 6 18.58 23.16 -44.67
C THR A 6 18.11 21.72 -44.40
N ILE A 7 18.93 20.71 -44.74
CA ILE A 7 18.80 19.33 -44.19
C ILE A 7 20.21 18.75 -44.07
N LEU A 8 20.99 19.30 -43.16
CA LEU A 8 22.19 18.68 -42.57
C LEU A 8 22.54 19.56 -41.37
N ILE A 9 22.85 18.98 -40.21
CA ILE A 9 22.99 19.64 -38.89
C ILE A 9 21.67 19.66 -38.09
N ALA A 10 21.19 18.48 -37.73
CA ALA A 10 20.27 18.29 -36.59
C ALA A 10 20.43 16.89 -35.98
N LEU A 11 21.67 16.37 -35.94
CA LEU A 11 21.95 15.03 -35.40
C LEU A 11 23.33 14.98 -34.73
N MET A 12 23.62 15.92 -33.82
CA MET A 12 24.77 15.84 -32.92
C MET A 12 24.55 16.77 -31.71
N SER A 13 23.65 16.38 -30.82
CA SER A 13 23.61 16.89 -29.45
C SER A 13 22.63 16.05 -28.63
N PHE A 14 22.97 14.77 -28.49
CA PHE A 14 22.52 13.98 -27.34
C PHE A 14 23.76 13.77 -26.46
N THR A 15 24.21 14.87 -25.85
CA THR A 15 25.25 14.83 -24.82
C THR A 15 24.64 14.22 -23.57
N GLY A 16 25.40 13.28 -22.99
CA GLY A 16 24.94 12.40 -21.94
C GLY A 16 24.35 13.11 -20.73
N LEU A 17 23.28 12.51 -20.22
CA LEU A 17 22.78 12.70 -18.87
C LEU A 17 23.93 12.56 -17.87
N SER A 18 24.48 13.68 -17.41
CA SER A 18 25.46 13.77 -16.33
C SER A 18 24.78 13.65 -14.94
N PHE A 19 23.68 12.89 -14.84
CA PHE A 19 22.86 12.80 -13.62
C PHE A 19 23.48 11.91 -12.52
N SER A 20 24.68 11.36 -12.75
CA SER A 20 25.38 10.53 -11.76
C SER A 20 26.34 11.34 -10.86
N GLN A 21 26.88 12.46 -11.35
CA GLN A 21 27.89 13.23 -10.59
C GLN A 21 27.29 14.23 -9.58
N THR A 22 26.07 14.73 -9.81
CA THR A 22 25.43 15.71 -8.91
C THR A 22 24.91 15.08 -7.62
N THR A 23 24.35 13.87 -7.68
CA THR A 23 23.80 13.18 -6.51
C THR A 23 24.88 12.72 -5.54
N ALA A 24 26.02 12.23 -6.06
CA ALA A 24 27.15 11.77 -5.23
C ALA A 24 27.80 12.90 -4.43
N THR A 25 27.72 14.15 -4.90
CA THR A 25 28.30 15.32 -4.22
C THR A 25 27.39 15.88 -3.11
N GLN A 26 26.12 15.46 -3.04
CA GLN A 26 25.11 15.99 -2.11
C GLN A 26 24.72 15.03 -0.97
N LEU A 27 25.12 13.76 -1.05
CA LEU A 27 24.86 12.74 -0.02
C LEU A 27 25.79 12.92 1.18
N LYS A 28 25.46 13.88 2.04
CA LYS A 28 26.05 14.05 3.36
C LYS A 28 25.04 13.68 4.44
N VAL A 29 25.52 13.09 5.53
CA VAL A 29 24.67 12.70 6.67
C VAL A 29 23.87 13.88 7.23
N GLU A 30 24.44 15.08 7.19
CA GLU A 30 23.83 16.33 7.71
C GLU A 30 22.59 16.78 6.92
N ASN A 31 22.52 16.41 5.64
CA ASN A 31 21.43 16.77 4.73
C ASN A 31 20.24 15.81 4.83
N LEU A 32 20.37 14.70 5.56
CA LEU A 32 19.25 13.78 5.78
C LEU A 32 18.22 14.40 6.72
N ARG A 33 16.93 14.24 6.40
CA ARG A 33 15.83 14.54 7.33
C ARG A 33 15.94 13.66 8.59
N PRO A 34 15.45 14.12 9.75
CA PRO A 34 15.38 13.31 10.97
C PRO A 34 14.60 12.02 10.73
N VAL A 35 15.03 10.91 11.37
CA VAL A 35 14.42 9.60 11.12
C VAL A 35 12.97 9.57 11.62
N GLU A 36 12.65 10.31 12.67
CA GLU A 36 11.30 10.46 13.23
C GLU A 36 10.33 11.07 12.23
N GLU A 37 10.78 12.08 11.48
CA GLU A 37 9.98 12.72 10.44
C GLU A 37 9.73 11.77 9.27
N LEU A 38 10.76 11.03 8.85
CA LEU A 38 10.65 10.03 7.78
C LEU A 38 9.69 8.90 8.16
N MET A 39 9.72 8.44 9.41
CA MET A 39 8.79 7.43 9.92
C MET A 39 7.33 7.93 9.88
N ALA A 40 7.07 9.14 10.34
CA ALA A 40 5.72 9.71 10.35
C ALA A 40 5.16 9.85 8.93
N VAL A 41 5.98 10.32 7.97
CA VAL A 41 5.58 10.44 6.56
C VAL A 41 5.31 9.06 5.95
N ALA A 42 6.17 8.09 6.20
CA ALA A 42 6.02 6.74 5.66
C ALA A 42 4.74 6.06 6.14
N ILE A 43 4.44 6.15 7.46
CA ILE A 43 3.21 5.60 8.04
C ILE A 43 1.98 6.26 7.41
N GLY A 44 1.97 7.59 7.31
CA GLY A 44 0.85 8.33 6.72
C GLY A 44 0.62 8.07 5.23
N LYS A 45 1.63 7.59 4.50
CA LYS A 45 1.53 7.23 3.08
C LYS A 45 1.41 5.73 2.81
N SER A 46 1.56 4.90 3.83
CA SER A 46 1.54 3.45 3.67
C SER A 46 0.19 2.95 3.17
N SER A 47 0.22 2.18 2.08
CA SER A 47 -0.98 1.56 1.53
C SER A 47 -1.50 0.41 2.40
N SER A 48 -0.62 -0.29 3.13
CA SER A 48 -1.01 -1.37 4.03
C SER A 48 -1.80 -0.84 5.23
N ILE A 49 -1.28 0.22 5.87
CA ILE A 49 -1.97 0.91 6.98
C ILE A 49 -3.33 1.43 6.52
N LYS A 50 -3.38 2.10 5.37
CA LYS A 50 -4.64 2.62 4.82
C LYS A 50 -5.64 1.51 4.48
N ALA A 51 -5.17 0.34 4.05
CA ALA A 51 -6.04 -0.80 3.80
C ALA A 51 -6.66 -1.36 5.09
N LEU A 52 -5.90 -1.36 6.19
CA LEU A 52 -6.40 -1.75 7.51
C LEU A 52 -7.44 -0.75 8.03
N GLU A 53 -7.19 0.55 7.93
CA GLU A 53 -8.17 1.59 8.27
C GLU A 53 -9.48 1.43 7.47
N ILE A 54 -9.38 1.17 6.15
CA ILE A 54 -10.55 0.90 5.32
C ILE A 54 -11.28 -0.37 5.78
N SER A 55 -10.56 -1.41 6.18
CA SER A 55 -11.15 -2.67 6.66
C SER A 55 -11.89 -2.48 8.00
N GLN A 56 -11.37 -1.62 8.88
CA GLN A 56 -12.05 -1.21 10.11
C GLN A 56 -13.35 -0.47 9.79
N LEU A 57 -13.30 0.52 8.89
CA LEU A 57 -14.49 1.27 8.46
C LEU A 57 -15.54 0.35 7.81
N GLN A 58 -15.11 -0.62 7.01
CA GLN A 58 -16.01 -1.64 6.46
C GLN A 58 -16.68 -2.44 7.57
N THR A 59 -15.92 -2.92 8.54
CA THR A 59 -16.44 -3.69 9.69
C THR A 59 -17.44 -2.86 10.52
N ASP A 60 -17.17 -1.57 10.72
CA ASP A 60 -18.10 -0.65 11.37
C ASP A 60 -19.43 -0.51 10.62
N GLN A 61 -19.38 -0.41 9.29
CA GLN A 61 -20.60 -0.39 8.47
C GLN A 61 -21.35 -1.70 8.57
N GLU A 62 -20.66 -2.85 8.62
CA GLU A 62 -21.31 -4.13 8.84
C GLU A 62 -22.01 -4.21 10.20
N ILE A 63 -21.38 -3.70 11.27
CA ILE A 63 -22.01 -3.60 12.59
C ILE A 63 -23.27 -2.73 12.51
N ALA A 64 -23.20 -1.58 11.82
CA ALA A 64 -24.34 -0.69 11.63
C ALA A 64 -25.48 -1.37 10.86
N MET A 65 -25.16 -2.15 9.83
CA MET A 65 -26.13 -2.98 9.10
C MET A 65 -26.73 -4.06 9.99
N LYS A 66 -25.93 -4.80 10.77
CA LYS A 66 -26.43 -5.83 11.71
C LYS A 66 -27.36 -5.26 12.77
N ARG A 67 -27.11 -4.04 13.25
CA ARG A 67 -28.01 -3.33 14.18
C ARG A 67 -29.37 -3.05 13.55
N LYS A 68 -29.40 -2.73 12.25
CA LYS A 68 -30.61 -2.41 11.47
C LYS A 68 -31.26 -3.64 10.82
N LYS A 69 -30.61 -4.80 10.87
CA LYS A 69 -31.05 -6.04 10.21
C LYS A 69 -32.49 -6.44 10.53
N TRP A 70 -32.99 -6.12 11.73
CA TRP A 70 -34.38 -6.38 12.10
C TRP A 70 -35.41 -5.70 11.18
N LEU A 71 -35.06 -4.58 10.52
CA LEU A 71 -35.92 -3.88 9.57
C LEU A 71 -36.26 -4.74 8.35
N GLN A 72 -35.39 -5.71 7.99
CA GLN A 72 -35.64 -6.64 6.89
C GLN A 72 -36.89 -7.50 7.12
N HIS A 73 -37.34 -7.63 8.38
CA HIS A 73 -38.49 -8.41 8.79
C HIS A 73 -39.79 -7.63 8.79
N VAL A 74 -39.72 -6.32 8.52
CA VAL A 74 -40.88 -5.44 8.37
C VAL A 74 -41.15 -5.28 6.88
N SER A 75 -42.32 -5.71 6.42
CA SER A 75 -42.76 -5.49 5.04
C SER A 75 -44.15 -4.87 5.01
N LEU A 76 -44.33 -3.93 4.07
CA LEU A 76 -45.64 -3.38 3.73
C LEU A 76 -46.20 -4.18 2.55
N ALA A 77 -47.37 -4.78 2.75
CA ALA A 77 -48.07 -5.54 1.72
C ALA A 77 -49.36 -4.82 1.34
N ALA A 78 -49.50 -4.48 0.07
CA ALA A 78 -50.73 -3.98 -0.52
C ALA A 78 -51.10 -4.87 -1.71
N GLY A 79 -52.37 -5.24 -1.82
CA GLY A 79 -52.85 -6.14 -2.87
C GLY A 79 -54.30 -5.85 -3.23
N VAL A 80 -54.61 -6.08 -4.50
CA VAL A 80 -55.97 -6.10 -5.01
C VAL A 80 -56.18 -7.49 -5.58
N ASN A 81 -57.10 -8.25 -4.98
CA ASN A 81 -57.47 -9.56 -5.43
C ASN A 81 -58.84 -9.48 -6.10
N TYR A 82 -58.92 -9.89 -7.36
CA TYR A 82 -60.17 -9.99 -8.11
C TYR A 82 -60.36 -11.43 -8.56
N GLY A 83 -61.52 -12.00 -8.26
CA GLY A 83 -61.83 -13.37 -8.65
C GLY A 83 -63.29 -13.74 -8.43
N ASN A 84 -63.69 -14.83 -9.08
CA ASN A 84 -65.00 -15.43 -8.89
C ASN A 84 -64.89 -16.55 -7.86
N GLY A 85 -65.67 -16.47 -6.78
CA GLY A 85 -65.80 -17.52 -5.78
C GLY A 85 -67.16 -18.20 -5.91
N ILE A 86 -67.18 -19.53 -5.93
CA ILE A 86 -68.42 -20.30 -5.78
C ILE A 86 -68.63 -20.50 -4.28
N MET A 87 -69.67 -19.89 -3.73
CA MET A 87 -70.02 -20.03 -2.33
C MET A 87 -71.23 -20.94 -2.22
N SER A 88 -71.15 -21.99 -1.40
CA SER A 88 -72.29 -22.85 -1.09
C SER A 88 -73.10 -22.20 0.01
N ASP A 89 -74.32 -21.76 -0.31
CA ASP A 89 -75.26 -21.23 0.67
C ASP A 89 -76.30 -22.31 1.00
N GLN A 90 -76.49 -22.57 2.30
CA GLN A 90 -77.49 -23.51 2.79
C GLN A 90 -78.65 -22.71 3.38
N LEU A 91 -79.62 -22.40 2.53
CA LEU A 91 -80.87 -21.79 2.97
C LEU A 91 -81.69 -22.84 3.73
N VAL A 92 -81.78 -22.70 5.05
CA VAL A 92 -82.71 -23.49 5.87
C VAL A 92 -84.11 -22.90 5.67
N GLY A 93 -84.87 -23.47 4.74
CA GLY A 93 -86.30 -23.21 4.58
C GLY A 93 -87.11 -24.08 5.53
N ASP A 94 -88.10 -23.48 6.20
CA ASP A 94 -88.89 -24.08 7.29
C ASP A 94 -89.66 -25.37 6.91
N GLN A 95 -89.78 -25.76 5.64
CA GLN A 95 -90.46 -27.01 5.31
C GLN A 95 -89.77 -27.74 4.15
N SER A 96 -89.21 -28.91 4.48
CA SER A 96 -88.86 -30.01 3.58
C SER A 96 -87.86 -29.71 2.45
N GLY A 97 -86.57 -29.75 2.79
CA GLY A 97 -85.49 -30.05 1.84
C GLY A 97 -84.30 -29.08 1.96
N THR A 98 -83.15 -29.60 2.37
CA THR A 98 -81.88 -28.84 2.32
C THR A 98 -81.52 -28.58 0.86
N ARG A 99 -81.79 -27.37 0.36
CA ARG A 99 -81.40 -26.96 -1.00
C ARG A 99 -80.03 -26.28 -0.95
N VAL A 100 -78.98 -27.02 -1.30
CA VAL A 100 -77.64 -26.44 -1.50
C VAL A 100 -77.66 -25.65 -2.80
N THR A 101 -77.54 -24.33 -2.71
CA THR A 101 -77.48 -23.45 -3.89
C THR A 101 -76.06 -22.94 -4.03
N TYR A 102 -75.46 -23.13 -5.21
CA TYR A 102 -74.14 -22.60 -5.53
C TYR A 102 -74.30 -21.23 -6.20
N LEU A 103 -73.87 -20.18 -5.51
CA LEU A 103 -73.90 -18.82 -6.04
C LEU A 103 -72.47 -18.44 -6.47
N SER A 104 -72.32 -18.13 -7.75
CA SER A 104 -71.09 -17.54 -8.28
C SER A 104 -71.09 -16.05 -7.96
N ARG A 105 -70.20 -15.61 -7.08
CA ARG A 105 -70.07 -14.19 -6.71
C ARG A 105 -68.72 -13.67 -7.16
N GLN A 106 -68.75 -12.53 -7.83
CA GLN A 106 -67.57 -11.79 -8.21
C GLN A 106 -67.18 -10.89 -7.05
N ASN A 107 -66.00 -11.13 -6.48
CA ASN A 107 -65.51 -10.42 -5.31
C ASN A 107 -64.21 -9.70 -5.64
N VAL A 108 -64.13 -8.42 -5.25
CA VAL A 108 -62.89 -7.64 -5.24
C VAL A 108 -62.49 -7.43 -3.79
N THR A 109 -61.28 -7.82 -3.42
CA THR A 109 -60.73 -7.61 -2.08
C THR A 109 -59.50 -6.73 -2.16
N TYR A 110 -59.52 -5.61 -1.45
CA TYR A 110 -58.36 -4.75 -1.26
C TYR A 110 -57.76 -5.07 0.10
N ASN A 111 -56.48 -5.42 0.15
CA ASN A 111 -55.76 -5.66 1.39
C ASN A 111 -54.57 -4.70 1.48
N VAL A 112 -54.43 -4.03 2.61
CA VAL A 112 -53.24 -3.27 2.99
C VAL A 112 -52.89 -3.69 4.40
N GLY A 113 -51.66 -4.15 4.61
CA GLY A 113 -51.22 -4.67 5.90
C GLY A 113 -49.72 -4.56 6.08
N LEU A 114 -49.29 -4.44 7.33
CA LEU A 114 -47.90 -4.58 7.73
C LEU A 114 -47.66 -6.03 8.16
N ASN A 115 -46.59 -6.62 7.68
CA ASN A 115 -46.16 -7.96 8.05
C ASN A 115 -44.84 -7.87 8.83
N LEU A 116 -44.84 -8.43 10.04
CA LEU A 116 -43.67 -8.50 10.92
C LEU A 116 -43.34 -9.97 11.20
N ARG A 117 -42.16 -10.42 10.76
CA ARG A 117 -41.69 -11.80 10.98
C ARG A 117 -40.39 -11.79 11.78
N LEU A 118 -40.45 -11.89 13.11
CA LEU A 118 -39.25 -11.89 13.96
C LEU A 118 -38.84 -13.31 14.38
N PRO A 119 -37.81 -13.93 13.78
CA PRO A 119 -37.26 -15.19 14.28
C PRO A 119 -36.49 -14.95 15.59
N PHE A 120 -36.92 -15.62 16.67
CA PHE A 120 -36.29 -15.48 18.01
C PHE A 120 -34.79 -15.82 18.02
N THR A 121 -34.36 -16.77 17.17
CA THR A 121 -32.96 -17.19 17.06
C THR A 121 -32.06 -16.04 16.62
N GLU A 122 -32.49 -15.24 15.65
CA GLU A 122 -31.73 -14.11 15.11
C GLU A 122 -31.63 -12.95 16.12
N VAL A 123 -32.68 -12.74 16.92
CA VAL A 123 -32.67 -11.70 17.97
C VAL A 123 -31.64 -12.04 19.06
N SER A 124 -31.53 -13.32 19.43
CA SER A 124 -30.56 -13.80 20.42
C SER A 124 -29.13 -13.83 19.86
N SER A 125 -28.92 -14.34 18.64
CA SER A 125 -27.59 -14.46 18.02
C SER A 125 -26.96 -13.11 17.68
N ARG A 126 -27.77 -12.09 17.36
CA ARG A 126 -27.30 -10.76 16.95
C ARG A 126 -26.30 -10.13 17.93
N LYS A 127 -26.49 -10.30 19.24
CA LYS A 127 -25.55 -9.75 20.24
C LYS A 127 -24.15 -10.37 20.10
N HIS A 128 -24.10 -11.68 19.90
CA HIS A 128 -22.85 -12.41 19.70
C HIS A 128 -22.22 -12.05 18.36
N GLU A 129 -23.01 -11.94 17.30
CA GLU A 129 -22.54 -11.53 15.97
C GLU A 129 -21.94 -10.13 15.94
N ILE A 130 -22.51 -9.18 16.69
CA ILE A 130 -21.95 -7.83 16.85
C ILE A 130 -20.67 -7.90 17.68
N LYS A 131 -20.65 -8.67 18.77
CA LYS A 131 -19.44 -8.82 19.60
C LYS A 131 -18.28 -9.41 18.80
N ILE A 132 -18.54 -10.37 17.90
CA ILE A 132 -17.52 -10.94 17.02
C ILE A 132 -16.93 -9.86 16.10
N GLN A 133 -17.76 -9.01 15.49
CA GLN A 133 -17.25 -7.92 14.65
C GLN A 133 -16.49 -6.85 15.45
N GLN A 134 -16.88 -6.59 16.70
CA GLN A 134 -16.11 -5.70 17.58
C GLN A 134 -14.72 -6.27 17.91
N LEU A 135 -14.63 -7.59 18.14
CA LEU A 135 -13.34 -8.26 18.32
C LEU A 135 -12.50 -8.25 17.03
N GLU A 136 -13.14 -8.29 15.86
CA GLU A 136 -12.41 -8.14 14.59
C GLU A 136 -11.83 -6.73 14.42
N ILE A 137 -12.54 -5.67 14.85
CA ILE A 137 -11.98 -4.31 14.87
C ILE A 137 -10.77 -4.23 15.80
N GLU A 138 -10.89 -4.77 17.02
CA GLU A 138 -9.77 -4.81 17.97
C GLU A 138 -8.57 -5.58 17.41
N LYS A 139 -8.82 -6.68 16.70
CA LYS A 139 -7.76 -7.41 15.99
C LYS A 139 -7.11 -6.56 14.89
N LEU A 140 -7.90 -5.84 14.08
CA LEU A 140 -7.38 -4.94 13.05
C LEU A 140 -6.57 -3.78 13.65
N ASP A 141 -6.94 -3.27 14.83
CA ASP A 141 -6.16 -2.26 15.56
C ASP A 141 -4.76 -2.79 15.91
N TYR A 142 -4.67 -4.02 16.45
CA TYR A 142 -3.37 -4.64 16.75
C TYR A 142 -2.57 -4.97 15.48
N GLU A 143 -3.24 -5.37 14.39
CA GLU A 143 -2.57 -5.58 13.10
C GLU A 143 -2.00 -4.26 12.57
N GLN A 144 -2.72 -3.15 12.71
CA GLN A 144 -2.24 -1.83 12.35
C GLN A 144 -1.02 -1.41 13.18
N GLU A 145 -1.07 -1.57 14.50
CA GLU A 145 0.06 -1.28 15.39
C GLU A 145 1.29 -2.13 15.03
N SER A 146 1.10 -3.42 14.79
CA SER A 146 2.18 -4.32 14.36
C SER A 146 2.79 -3.90 13.01
N GLU A 147 1.95 -3.52 12.03
CA GLU A 147 2.44 -3.03 10.74
C GLU A 147 3.21 -1.71 10.88
N GLU A 148 2.75 -0.79 11.74
CA GLU A 148 3.50 0.43 12.04
C GLU A 148 4.86 0.13 12.67
N GLU A 149 4.95 -0.81 13.61
CA GLU A 149 6.21 -1.21 14.23
C GLU A 149 7.18 -1.81 13.19
N LEU A 150 6.67 -2.62 12.26
CA LEU A 150 7.47 -3.18 11.17
C LEU A 150 8.03 -2.09 10.26
N ILE A 151 7.20 -1.14 9.84
CA ILE A 151 7.62 0.01 9.03
C ILE A 151 8.66 0.85 9.77
N LYS A 152 8.44 1.15 11.06
CA LYS A 152 9.39 1.90 11.90
C LYS A 152 10.74 1.19 11.97
N LYS A 153 10.74 -0.12 12.23
CA LYS A 153 11.95 -0.94 12.31
C LYS A 153 12.71 -0.97 10.98
N GLU A 154 11.99 -1.14 9.88
CA GLU A 154 12.59 -1.16 8.54
C GLU A 154 13.24 0.19 8.20
N ILE A 155 12.56 1.30 8.46
CA ILE A 155 13.08 2.65 8.24
C ILE A 155 14.32 2.91 9.09
N VAL A 156 14.29 2.57 10.38
CA VAL A 156 15.45 2.73 11.27
C VAL A 156 16.66 1.95 10.76
N LYS A 157 16.44 0.70 10.30
CA LYS A 157 17.49 -0.12 9.71
C LYS A 157 18.07 0.53 8.44
N LEU A 158 17.22 0.84 7.46
CA LEU A 158 17.64 1.44 6.19
C LEU A 158 18.34 2.79 6.39
N TYR A 159 17.88 3.59 7.34
CA TYR A 159 18.48 4.87 7.68
C TYR A 159 19.86 4.70 8.33
N SER A 160 20.02 3.71 9.22
CA SER A 160 21.31 3.35 9.79
C SER A 160 22.28 2.84 8.73
N ASP A 161 21.82 1.95 7.84
CA ASP A 161 22.60 1.41 6.73
C ASP A 161 23.05 2.53 5.78
N LEU A 162 22.15 3.45 5.42
CA LEU A 162 22.49 4.61 4.58
C LEU A 162 23.57 5.49 5.22
N LYS A 163 23.46 5.79 6.52
CA LYS A 163 24.51 6.55 7.24
C LYS A 163 25.84 5.83 7.22
N HIS A 164 25.83 4.52 7.43
CA HIS A 164 27.02 3.69 7.36
C HIS A 164 27.66 3.75 5.97
N TYR A 165 26.87 3.62 4.90
CA TYR A 165 27.37 3.67 3.52
C TYR A 165 27.90 5.05 3.13
N ILE A 166 27.25 6.14 3.57
CA ILE A 166 27.78 7.50 3.37
C ILE A 166 29.18 7.61 3.99
N LYS A 167 29.37 7.10 5.22
CA LYS A 167 30.68 7.12 5.86
C LYS A 167 31.69 6.21 5.14
N SER A 168 31.24 5.06 4.62
CA SER A 168 32.07 4.15 3.82
C SER A 168 32.59 4.85 2.56
N ILE A 169 31.74 5.61 1.85
CA ILE A 169 32.17 6.41 0.68
C ILE A 169 33.26 7.40 1.05
N GLU A 170 33.11 8.14 2.16
CA GLU A 170 34.13 9.10 2.61
C GLU A 170 35.47 8.41 2.86
N LEU A 171 35.47 7.30 3.61
CA LEU A 171 36.70 6.55 3.91
C LEU A 171 37.34 5.94 2.66
N GLN A 172 36.53 5.38 1.75
CA GLN A 172 37.05 4.80 0.52
C GLN A 172 37.58 5.86 -0.44
N ALA A 173 37.05 7.08 -0.42
CA ALA A 173 37.63 8.20 -1.15
C ALA A 173 39.05 8.51 -0.66
N GLU A 174 39.26 8.57 0.66
CA GLU A 174 40.59 8.76 1.27
C GLU A 174 41.55 7.62 0.92
N VAL A 175 41.08 6.37 0.90
CA VAL A 175 41.89 5.20 0.51
C VAL A 175 42.31 5.29 -0.96
N VAL A 176 41.39 5.67 -1.87
CA VAL A 176 41.72 5.88 -3.29
C VAL A 176 42.77 6.97 -3.43
N GLU A 177 42.61 8.12 -2.77
CA GLU A 177 43.58 9.21 -2.82
C GLU A 177 44.97 8.75 -2.32
N SER A 178 45.01 8.05 -1.20
CA SER A 178 46.24 7.48 -0.63
C SER A 178 46.93 6.48 -1.57
N ASN A 179 46.16 5.61 -2.22
CA ASN A 179 46.70 4.63 -3.16
C ASN A 179 47.15 5.26 -4.48
N GLU A 180 46.49 6.32 -4.95
CA GLU A 180 46.94 7.10 -6.12
C GLU A 180 48.27 7.80 -5.83
N MET A 181 48.42 8.39 -4.65
CA MET A 181 49.70 8.97 -4.20
C MET A 181 50.79 7.89 -4.12
N SER A 182 50.47 6.74 -3.52
CA SER A 182 51.42 5.63 -3.36
C SER A 182 51.85 5.05 -4.70
N LEU A 183 50.93 4.90 -5.65
CA LEU A 183 51.23 4.46 -7.00
C LEU A 183 52.12 5.46 -7.73
N THR A 184 51.87 6.76 -7.60
CA THR A 184 52.68 7.82 -8.20
C THR A 184 54.13 7.77 -7.67
N VAL A 185 54.29 7.57 -6.37
CA VAL A 185 55.61 7.41 -5.73
C VAL A 185 56.30 6.13 -6.20
N ALA A 186 55.57 5.01 -6.25
CA ALA A 186 56.08 3.72 -6.71
C ALA A 186 56.54 3.78 -8.18
N GLU A 187 55.78 4.48 -9.04
CA GLU A 187 56.13 4.69 -10.45
C GLU A 187 57.43 5.48 -10.58
N GLY A 188 57.63 6.52 -9.75
CA GLY A 188 58.86 7.29 -9.70
C GLY A 188 60.07 6.43 -9.32
N TYR A 189 59.96 5.61 -8.27
CA TYR A 189 61.04 4.72 -7.85
C TYR A 189 61.32 3.61 -8.88
N PHE A 190 60.28 3.02 -9.48
CA PHE A 190 60.42 2.01 -10.53
C PHE A 190 61.16 2.55 -11.76
N LYS A 191 60.77 3.74 -12.25
CA LYS A 191 61.46 4.43 -13.37
C LYS A 191 62.93 4.72 -13.06
N SER A 192 63.27 4.97 -11.80
CA SER A 192 64.66 5.17 -11.35
C SER A 192 65.45 3.87 -11.13
N GLY A 193 64.84 2.70 -11.35
CA GLY A 193 65.46 1.38 -11.13
C GLY A 193 65.59 0.99 -9.66
N LYS A 194 64.96 1.74 -8.73
CA LYS A 194 65.06 1.54 -7.28
C LYS A 194 63.95 0.66 -6.69
N LEU A 195 62.94 0.30 -7.50
CA LEU A 195 61.82 -0.55 -7.09
C LEU A 195 61.72 -1.77 -8.02
N PRO A 196 61.58 -3.00 -7.49
CA PRO A 196 61.33 -4.19 -8.31
C PRO A 196 59.96 -4.15 -9.01
N LEU A 197 59.86 -4.79 -10.18
CA LEU A 197 58.61 -4.86 -10.96
C LEU A 197 57.42 -5.42 -10.16
N GLU A 198 57.63 -6.46 -9.36
CA GLU A 198 56.56 -7.06 -8.55
C GLU A 198 55.98 -6.07 -7.53
N GLN A 199 56.82 -5.23 -6.91
CA GLN A 199 56.35 -4.23 -5.96
C GLN A 199 55.57 -3.11 -6.66
N TYR A 200 56.00 -2.72 -7.86
CA TYR A 200 55.24 -1.79 -8.69
C TYR A 200 53.88 -2.37 -9.12
N ARG A 201 53.83 -3.64 -9.51
CA ARG A 201 52.59 -4.34 -9.88
C ARG A 201 51.61 -4.40 -8.71
N MET A 202 52.09 -4.66 -7.48
CA MET A 202 51.26 -4.63 -6.28
C MET A 202 50.66 -3.24 -6.02
N ALA A 203 51.40 -2.16 -6.26
CA ALA A 203 50.87 -0.80 -6.14
C ALA A 203 49.76 -0.51 -7.16
N ILE A 204 49.90 -0.99 -8.41
CA ILE A 204 48.84 -0.90 -9.42
C ILE A 204 47.59 -1.67 -8.99
N GLU A 205 47.77 -2.92 -8.55
CA GLU A 205 46.68 -3.79 -8.11
C GLU A 205 45.93 -3.20 -6.91
N SER A 206 46.66 -2.67 -5.93
CA SER A 206 46.09 -1.99 -4.76
C SER A 206 45.27 -0.75 -5.16
N ASN A 207 45.80 0.09 -6.07
CA ASN A 207 45.07 1.24 -6.58
C ASN A 207 43.79 0.85 -7.33
N PHE A 208 43.86 -0.17 -8.19
CA PHE A 208 42.69 -0.67 -8.91
C PHE A 208 41.64 -1.25 -7.95
N SER A 209 42.07 -2.04 -6.97
CA SER A 209 41.19 -2.61 -5.94
C SER A 209 40.51 -1.52 -5.10
N SER A 210 41.22 -0.45 -4.70
CA SER A 210 40.59 0.66 -3.97
C SER A 210 39.53 1.39 -4.79
N LYS A 211 39.75 1.57 -6.10
CA LYS A 211 38.75 2.17 -6.98
C LYS A 211 37.51 1.30 -7.12
N LEU A 212 37.69 -0.02 -7.18
CA LEU A 212 36.59 -0.97 -7.22
C LEU A 212 35.75 -0.92 -5.93
N GLU A 213 36.39 -0.93 -4.77
CA GLU A 213 35.70 -0.83 -3.46
C GLU A 213 34.98 0.52 -3.30
N PHE A 214 35.56 1.62 -3.80
CA PHE A 214 34.90 2.92 -3.80
C PHE A 214 33.62 2.93 -4.65
N GLU A 215 33.66 2.38 -5.86
CA GLU A 215 32.46 2.26 -6.70
C GLU A 215 31.40 1.33 -6.09
N LYS A 216 31.82 0.27 -5.41
CA LYS A 216 30.92 -0.60 -4.65
C LYS A 216 30.22 0.15 -3.51
N ALA A 217 30.97 0.90 -2.71
CA ALA A 217 30.41 1.71 -1.63
C ALA A 217 29.39 2.74 -2.13
N LYS A 218 29.64 3.37 -3.28
CA LYS A 218 28.68 4.27 -3.93
C LYS A 218 27.38 3.55 -4.31
N ASN A 219 27.48 2.38 -4.91
CA ASN A 219 26.31 1.58 -5.29
C ASN A 219 25.48 1.15 -4.07
N GLU A 220 26.13 0.72 -2.99
CA GLU A 220 25.46 0.35 -1.73
C GLU A 220 24.71 1.54 -1.12
N ALA A 221 25.33 2.73 -1.08
CA ALA A 221 24.66 3.94 -0.61
C ALA A 221 23.48 4.33 -1.51
N TRP A 222 23.64 4.25 -2.83
CA TRP A 222 22.58 4.57 -3.78
C TRP A 222 21.38 3.62 -3.64
N LEU A 223 21.64 2.33 -3.44
CA LEU A 223 20.59 1.33 -3.20
C LEU A 223 19.85 1.62 -1.89
N ALA A 224 20.58 1.85 -0.79
CA ALA A 224 19.99 2.20 0.49
C ALA A 224 19.15 3.49 0.42
N TYR A 225 19.68 4.52 -0.25
CA TYR A 225 18.99 5.78 -0.51
C TYR A 225 17.68 5.57 -1.26
N THR A 226 17.73 4.83 -2.37
CA THR A 226 16.57 4.63 -3.24
C THR A 226 15.52 3.78 -2.55
N THR A 227 15.94 2.78 -1.77
CA THR A 227 15.03 1.92 -0.99
C THR A 227 14.34 2.72 0.10
N LEU A 228 15.09 3.51 0.87
CA LEU A 228 14.54 4.38 1.91
C LEU A 228 13.60 5.44 1.32
N LYS A 229 13.95 6.05 0.19
CA LYS A 229 13.09 6.98 -0.52
C LYS A 229 11.77 6.32 -0.98
N THR A 230 11.85 5.08 -1.44
CA THR A 230 10.68 4.33 -1.93
C THR A 230 9.71 4.00 -0.80
N ILE A 231 10.21 3.53 0.35
CA ILE A 231 9.34 3.21 1.51
C ILE A 231 8.72 4.46 2.14
N VAL A 232 9.45 5.60 2.15
CA VAL A 232 8.91 6.88 2.64
C VAL A 232 7.91 7.50 1.66
N GLY A 233 8.13 7.31 0.34
CA GLY A 233 7.27 7.89 -0.69
C GLY A 233 7.45 9.41 -0.89
N GLU A 234 8.57 9.97 -0.41
CA GLU A 234 8.99 11.38 -0.57
C GLU A 234 10.51 11.51 -0.61
N GLU A 235 11.00 12.73 -0.90
CA GLU A 235 12.42 13.04 -0.77
C GLU A 235 12.87 12.98 0.70
N ILE A 236 14.02 12.31 0.91
CA ILE A 236 14.60 12.09 2.24
C ILE A 236 15.70 13.10 2.59
N LEU A 237 16.14 13.87 1.60
CA LEU A 237 17.02 15.03 1.78
C LEU A 237 16.19 16.25 2.16
N LYS A 238 16.80 17.15 2.94
CA LYS A 238 16.22 18.46 3.29
C LYS A 238 16.15 19.40 2.10
#